data_AF-A0A7V0VYC6-F1
#
_entry.id   AF-A0A7V0VYC6-F1
#
_cell.length_a   1.000
_cell.length_b   1.000
_cell.length_c   1.000
_cell.angle_alpha   90.00
_cell.angle_beta   90.00
_cell.angle_gamma   90.00
#
_symmetry.space_group_name_H-M   'P 1'
#
loop_
_entity.id
_entity.type
_entity.pdbx_description
1 polymer ?
#
loop_
_entity_poly.entity_id
_entity_poly.type
_entity_poly.pdbx_seq_one_letter_code
_entity_poly.pdbx_strand_id
1 'polypeptide(L)'
;MSGRIQLVLCIVLLFVLSSLSVMAVVVKGDVRDVWVDGNYAYVCIGRELIVLDAVIPNPPTPTVPMTRLASCALDSDANGVFVTSNYVYVAAT
;
A
#
# COMPACT_ATOMS: atom_id res chain seq x y z
N MET A 1 21.04 -5.35 -17.10
CA MET A 1 20.73 -6.25 -15.97
C MET A 1 19.93 -5.45 -14.94
N SER A 2 18.59 -5.41 -15.07
CA SER A 2 17.73 -4.63 -14.18
C SER A 2 17.56 -5.40 -12.88
N GLY A 3 18.34 -5.05 -11.86
CA GLY A 3 18.15 -5.56 -10.50
C GLY A 3 16.74 -5.18 -10.03
N ARG A 4 15.87 -6.17 -9.87
CA ARG A 4 14.54 -5.97 -9.28
C ARG A 4 14.75 -5.57 -7.82
N ILE A 5 14.75 -4.28 -7.55
CA ILE A 5 14.66 -3.76 -6.19
C ILE A 5 13.27 -4.16 -5.70
N GLN A 6 13.17 -5.30 -5.01
CA GLN A 6 11.97 -5.67 -4.28
C GLN A 6 11.90 -4.78 -3.05
N LEU A 7 11.25 -3.62 -3.17
CA LEU A 7 10.86 -2.83 -2.01
C LEU A 7 9.76 -3.59 -1.28
N VAL A 8 10.13 -4.27 -0.20
CA VAL A 8 9.16 -4.83 0.76
C VAL A 8 8.64 -3.65 1.58
N LEU A 9 7.46 -3.14 1.23
CA LEU A 9 6.81 -2.08 1.99
C LEU A 9 6.27 -2.65 3.31
N CYS A 10 7.08 -2.57 4.38
CA CYS A 10 6.63 -2.91 5.72
C CYS A 10 5.78 -1.75 6.28
N ILE A 11 4.47 -1.77 6.03
CA ILE A 11 3.53 -0.87 6.71
C ILE A 11 3.43 -1.34 8.18
N VAL A 12 4.31 -0.82 9.04
CA VAL A 12 4.28 -1.10 10.48
C VAL A 12 3.14 -0.29 11.10
N LEU A 13 1.93 -0.85 11.13
CA LEU A 13 0.79 -0.24 11.83
C LEU A 13 0.98 -0.46 13.35
N LEU A 14 1.47 0.58 14.04
CA LEU A 14 1.93 0.56 15.43
C LEU A 14 0.82 0.53 16.51
N PHE A 15 -0.45 0.32 16.17
CA PHE A 15 -1.54 0.46 17.14
C PHE A 15 -2.52 -0.70 17.15
N VAL A 16 -2.33 -1.61 18.10
CA VAL A 16 -3.47 -2.23 18.81
C VAL A 16 -3.17 -2.18 20.30
N LEU A 17 -4.06 -1.52 21.05
CA LEU A 17 -4.01 -1.31 22.50
C LEU A 17 -3.96 -2.66 23.24
N SER A 18 -2.77 -3.20 23.48
CA SER A 18 -2.39 -4.17 24.56
C SER A 18 -1.25 -5.12 24.17
N SER A 19 -0.86 -5.23 22.90
CA SER A 19 0.35 -5.97 22.51
C SER A 19 0.97 -5.44 21.21
N LEU A 20 2.31 -5.36 21.16
CA LEU A 20 3.06 -4.92 19.99
C LEU A 20 3.07 -6.05 18.95
N SER A 21 2.05 -6.11 18.10
CA SER A 21 2.02 -7.02 16.96
C SER A 21 2.53 -6.29 15.71
N VAL A 22 3.69 -6.66 15.20
CA VAL A 22 4.24 -6.14 13.94
C VAL A 22 3.65 -6.96 12.80
N MET A 23 2.91 -6.29 11.92
CA MET A 23 2.32 -6.87 10.72
C MET A 23 3.13 -6.39 9.52
N ALA A 24 3.48 -7.29 8.60
CA ALA A 24 4.14 -6.92 7.36
C ALA A 24 3.21 -7.19 6.17
N VAL A 25 2.93 -6.13 5.42
CA VAL A 25 2.29 -6.23 4.11
C VAL A 25 3.38 -6.43 3.07
N VAL A 26 3.17 -7.29 2.07
CA VAL A 26 4.12 -7.48 0.98
C VAL A 26 3.48 -7.09 -0.34
N VAL A 27 3.78 -5.88 -0.80
CA VAL A 27 3.53 -5.46 -2.19
C VAL A 27 4.81 -5.66 -2.98
N LYS A 28 4.73 -6.34 -4.13
CA LYS A 28 5.89 -6.57 -5.00
C LYS A 28 5.89 -5.58 -6.15
N GLY A 29 6.93 -4.75 -6.23
CA GLY A 29 7.20 -3.88 -7.36
C GLY A 29 7.97 -2.62 -6.95
N ASP A 30 8.07 -1.67 -7.88
CA ASP A 30 8.70 -0.37 -7.66
C ASP A 30 7.70 0.56 -6.94
N VAL A 31 7.53 0.33 -5.64
CA VAL A 31 6.61 1.11 -4.80
C VAL A 31 7.26 2.45 -4.49
N ARG A 32 6.56 3.53 -4.84
CA ARG A 32 7.05 4.91 -4.67
C ARG A 32 6.38 5.65 -3.52
N ASP A 33 5.10 5.40 -3.28
CA ASP A 33 4.36 6.05 -2.20
C ASP A 33 3.18 5.21 -1.72
N VAL A 34 2.74 5.44 -0.48
CA VAL A 34 1.59 4.78 0.14
C VAL A 34 0.78 5.76 0.99
N TRP A 35 -0.54 5.69 0.85
CA TRP A 35 -1.49 6.32 1.75
C TRP A 35 -2.42 5.28 2.35
N VAL A 36 -2.67 5.33 3.67
CA VAL A 36 -3.65 4.46 4.34
C VAL A 36 -4.78 5.32 4.88
N ASP A 37 -6.01 5.00 4.49
CA ASP A 37 -7.22 5.63 5.02
C ASP A 37 -8.23 4.55 5.43
N GLY A 38 -8.44 4.43 6.74
CA GLY A 38 -9.25 3.37 7.32
C GLY A 38 -8.78 1.96 6.92
N ASN A 39 -9.65 1.23 6.22
CA ASN A 39 -9.42 -0.15 5.78
C ASN A 39 -8.85 -0.24 4.36
N TYR A 40 -8.36 0.87 3.79
CA TYR A 40 -7.83 0.90 2.44
C TYR A 40 -6.39 1.42 2.43
N ALA A 41 -5.54 0.78 1.63
CA ALA A 41 -4.22 1.30 1.29
C ALA A 41 -4.15 1.62 -0.20
N TYR A 42 -3.62 2.79 -0.52
CA TYR A 42 -3.44 3.31 -1.86
C TYR A 42 -1.95 3.34 -2.12
N VAL A 43 -1.48 2.59 -3.12
CA VAL A 43 -0.05 2.38 -3.34
C VAL A 43 0.30 2.78 -4.77
N CYS A 44 1.26 3.69 -4.91
CA CYS A 44 1.88 4.01 -6.18
C CYS A 44 2.96 2.98 -6.49
N ILE A 45 2.80 2.22 -7.57
CA ILE A 45 3.70 1.15 -7.99
C ILE A 45 3.96 1.22 -9.49
N GLY A 46 5.20 1.52 -9.88
CA GLY A 46 5.55 1.75 -11.29
C GLY A 46 4.66 2.85 -11.90
N ARG A 47 3.82 2.47 -12.88
CA ARG A 47 2.83 3.35 -13.55
C ARG A 47 1.40 3.04 -13.15
N GLU A 48 1.20 2.51 -11.95
CA GLU A 48 -0.12 2.16 -11.45
C GLU A 48 -0.34 2.77 -10.07
N LEU A 49 -1.55 3.23 -9.83
CA LEU A 49 -2.12 3.32 -8.50
C LEU A 49 -2.89 2.03 -8.23
N ILE A 50 -2.60 1.34 -7.13
CA ILE A 50 -3.34 0.17 -6.68
C ILE A 50 -4.07 0.48 -5.38
N VAL A 51 -5.28 -0.05 -5.25
CA VAL A 51 -6.06 0.00 -4.01
C VAL A 51 -6.09 -1.39 -3.42
N LEU A 52 -5.66 -1.50 -2.18
CA LEU A 52 -5.56 -2.74 -1.44
C LEU A 52 -6.53 -2.71 -0.26
N ASP A 53 -7.12 -3.88 0.01
CA ASP A 53 -7.83 -4.12 1.27
C ASP A 53 -6.82 -4.21 2.42
N ALA A 54 -6.93 -3.27 3.36
CA ALA A 54 -6.08 -3.13 4.54
C ALA A 54 -6.80 -3.49 5.84
N VAL A 55 -7.90 -4.25 5.77
CA VAL A 55 -8.55 -4.79 6.97
C VAL A 55 -7.55 -5.63 7.77
N ILE A 56 -7.37 -5.25 9.04
CA ILE A 56 -6.53 -5.97 9.98
C ILE A 56 -7.37 -7.07 10.63
N PRO A 57 -7.02 -8.35 10.47
CA PRO A 57 -7.71 -9.43 11.17
C PRO A 57 -7.47 -9.30 12.68
N ASN A 58 -8.47 -9.65 13.47
CA ASN A 58 -8.36 -9.75 14.92
C ASN A 58 -8.58 -11.21 15.33
N PRO A 59 -7.55 -11.94 15.80
CA PRO A 59 -6.20 -11.47 16.13
C PRO A 59 -5.30 -11.19 14.91
N PRO A 60 -4.31 -10.28 15.04
CA PRO A 60 -3.38 -9.94 13.96
C PRO A 60 -2.51 -11.13 13.55
N THR A 61 -2.39 -11.39 12.25
CA THR A 61 -1.53 -12.44 11.66
C THR A 61 -0.29 -11.84 11.00
N PRO A 62 0.95 -12.34 11.27
CA PRO A 62 2.20 -11.71 10.82
C PRO A 62 2.26 -11.30 9.34
N THR A 63 1.59 -12.07 8.49
CA THR A 63 1.37 -11.76 7.07
C THR A 63 -0.12 -11.71 6.80
N VAL A 64 -0.63 -10.56 6.38
CA VAL A 64 -2.01 -10.43 5.87
C VAL A 64 -1.95 -10.46 4.35
N PRO A 65 -2.61 -11.43 3.68
CA PRO A 65 -2.77 -11.36 2.24
C PRO A 65 -3.71 -10.19 1.93
N MET A 66 -3.16 -9.08 1.44
CA MET A 66 -3.98 -7.97 0.95
C MET A 66 -4.56 -8.33 -0.40
N THR A 67 -5.86 -8.08 -0.56
CA THR A 67 -6.55 -8.24 -1.84
C THR A 67 -6.45 -6.94 -2.62
N ARG A 68 -6.03 -7.01 -3.89
CA ARG A 68 -6.12 -5.87 -4.81
C ARG A 68 -7.57 -5.66 -5.18
N LEU A 69 -8.15 -4.58 -4.66
CA LEU A 69 -9.55 -4.22 -4.87
C LEU A 69 -9.73 -3.47 -6.18
N ALA A 70 -8.79 -2.58 -6.51
CA ALA A 70 -8.84 -1.78 -7.71
C ALA A 70 -7.45 -1.37 -8.17
N SER A 71 -7.38 -0.85 -9.39
CA SER A 71 -6.21 -0.19 -9.90
C SER A 71 -6.50 0.78 -11.02
N CYS A 72 -5.66 1.78 -11.12
CA CYS A 72 -5.65 2.76 -12.20
C CYS A 72 -4.27 2.77 -12.83
N ALA A 73 -4.20 2.47 -14.13
CA ALA A 73 -2.98 2.62 -14.90
C ALA A 73 -2.80 4.10 -15.29
N LEU A 74 -1.55 4.55 -15.27
CA LEU A 74 -1.12 5.89 -15.62
C LEU A 74 -0.18 5.81 -16.82
N ASP A 75 -0.12 6.89 -17.60
CA ASP A 75 0.77 6.96 -18.77
C ASP A 75 2.25 7.10 -18.36
N SER A 76 2.51 7.45 -17.09
CA SER A 76 3.83 7.68 -16.53
C SER A 76 3.94 7.19 -15.08
N ASP A 77 5.13 7.33 -14.50
CA ASP A 77 5.43 6.78 -13.18
C ASP A 77 4.62 7.50 -12.09
N ALA A 78 3.95 6.72 -11.25
CA ALA A 78 3.20 7.18 -10.11
C ALA A 78 4.16 7.46 -8.96
N ASN A 79 4.31 8.71 -8.56
CA ASN A 79 5.34 9.14 -7.60
C ASN A 79 4.80 9.56 -6.24
N GLY A 80 3.52 9.93 -6.17
CA GLY A 80 2.90 10.34 -4.92
C GLY A 80 1.40 10.14 -4.94
N VAL A 81 0.82 9.85 -3.78
CA VAL A 81 -0.62 9.69 -3.60
C VAL A 81 -1.12 10.51 -2.42
N PHE A 82 -2.23 11.20 -2.62
CA PHE A 82 -2.92 11.94 -1.57
C PHE A 82 -4.41 11.61 -1.60
N VAL A 83 -4.97 11.24 -0.46
CA VAL A 83 -6.36 10.79 -0.36
C VAL A 83 -7.15 11.77 0.50
N THR A 84 -8.31 12.14 -0.02
CA THR A 84 -9.40 12.81 0.69
C THR A 84 -10.57 11.86 0.80
N SER A 85 -11.57 12.17 1.61
CA SER A 85 -12.71 11.27 1.87
C SER A 85 -13.39 10.70 0.61
N ASN A 86 -13.35 11.41 -0.52
CA ASN A 86 -14.00 10.98 -1.76
C ASN A 86 -13.07 10.90 -2.98
N TYR A 87 -11.83 11.40 -2.89
CA TYR A 87 -10.94 11.51 -4.05
C TYR A 87 -9.53 11.08 -3.73
N VAL A 88 -8.91 10.40 -4.69
CA VAL A 88 -7.50 10.03 -4.67
C VAL A 88 -6.79 10.83 -5.75
N TYR A 89 -5.78 11.60 -5.36
CA TYR A 89 -4.93 12.38 -6.24
C TYR A 89 -3.61 11.64 -6.41
N VAL A 90 -3.12 11.56 -7.64
CA VAL A 90 -1.84 10.93 -7.96
C VAL A 90 -0.95 11.94 -8.67
N ALA A 91 0.26 12.13 -8.16
CA ALA A 91 1.31 12.86 -8.85
C ALA A 91 2.07 11.89 -9.76
N ALA A 92 2.09 12.16 -11.06
CA ALA A 92 2.79 11.36 -12.05
C ALA A 92 3.80 12.23 -12.84
N THR A 93 4.88 11.64 -13.33
CA THR A 93 5.97 12.34 -14.07
C THR A 93 5.64 12.64 -15.52
#